data_AF-A0A165ELZ8-F1
#
_entry.id   AF-A0A165ELZ8-F1
#
_cell.length_a   1.000
_cell.length_b   1.000
_cell.length_c   1.000
_cell.angle_alpha   90.00
_cell.angle_beta   90.00
_cell.angle_gamma   90.00
#
_symmetry.space_group_name_H-M   'P 1'
#
loop_
_entity.id
_entity.type
_entity.pdbx_description
1 polymer ?
#
loop_
_entity_poly.entity_id
_entity_poly.type
_entity_poly.pdbx_seq_one_letter_code
_entity_poly.pdbx_strand_id
1 'polypeptide(L)'
;MLELEFHPRYVASTERRKRKFEKKWDTLVKAFNDLDRTTDATMVLMAAPPHPHTRQLLSLSSRGIRRLAHPVLHPQSASSAHTHVNTMRASFARLASYHRNTRSVSLPPLVERIEEVQGEEELRGALQAALGSLDAMRTMYMQREERWREETRRLAEDGMSVQRMMAQTLGERGYAYRHGNDNDNDNSA
;
A
#
# COMPACT_ATOMS: atom_id res chain seq x y z
N MET A 1 -22.40 2.65 -3.63
CA MET A 1 -21.68 2.30 -2.38
C MET A 1 -20.30 2.99 -2.30
N LEU A 2 -20.21 4.29 -2.63
CA LEU A 2 -18.96 5.10 -2.62
C LEU A 2 -18.86 6.02 -1.39
N GLU A 3 -19.93 6.14 -0.60
CA GLU A 3 -20.02 7.00 0.58
C GLU A 3 -19.24 6.44 1.79
N LEU A 4 -18.88 5.16 1.76
CA LEU A 4 -18.11 4.49 2.82
C LEU A 4 -16.59 4.63 2.68
N GLU A 5 -16.06 4.99 1.51
CA GLU A 5 -14.61 5.03 1.28
C GLU A 5 -13.95 6.35 1.69
N PHE A 6 -14.71 7.45 1.70
CA PHE A 6 -14.15 8.79 1.91
C PHE A 6 -14.79 9.50 3.09
N HIS A 7 -13.96 10.13 3.91
CA HIS A 7 -14.42 10.97 5.01
C HIS A 7 -15.41 12.04 4.49
N PRO A 8 -16.50 12.39 5.22
CA PRO A 8 -17.51 13.35 4.75
C PRO A 8 -16.96 14.72 4.31
N ARG A 9 -15.80 15.10 4.85
CA ARG A 9 -15.08 16.35 4.51
C ARG A 9 -14.09 16.20 3.35
N TYR A 10 -14.14 15.09 2.64
CA TYR A 10 -13.29 14.81 1.51
C TYR A 10 -13.59 15.77 0.35
N VAL A 11 -12.52 16.24 -0.30
CA VAL A 11 -12.64 17.20 -1.40
C VAL A 11 -12.64 16.41 -2.70
N ALA A 12 -13.76 16.35 -3.42
CA ALA A 12 -13.88 15.62 -4.70
C ALA A 12 -13.03 16.24 -5.83
N SER A 13 -13.08 17.57 -5.98
CA SER A 13 -12.28 18.32 -6.97
C SER A 13 -10.78 18.11 -6.77
N THR A 14 -10.11 17.65 -7.83
CA THR A 14 -8.67 17.35 -7.84
C THR A 14 -7.81 18.60 -7.63
N GLU A 15 -8.16 19.71 -8.28
CA GLU A 15 -7.46 20.99 -8.14
C GLU A 15 -7.63 21.60 -6.74
N ARG A 16 -8.86 21.60 -6.22
CA ARG A 16 -9.13 22.10 -4.86
C ARG A 16 -8.40 21.25 -3.82
N ARG A 17 -8.33 19.93 -4.04
CA ARG A 17 -7.57 19.01 -3.19
C ARG A 17 -6.08 19.30 -3.24
N LYS A 18 -5.52 19.62 -4.42
CA LYS A 18 -4.11 20.04 -4.58
C LYS A 18 -3.78 21.29 -3.76
N ARG A 19 -4.50 22.38 -3.99
CA ARG A 19 -4.27 23.64 -3.26
C ARG A 19 -4.40 23.45 -1.75
N LYS A 20 -5.38 22.66 -1.30
CA LYS A 20 -5.58 22.36 0.12
C LYS A 20 -4.48 21.46 0.69
N PHE A 21 -4.00 20.49 -0.08
CA PHE A 21 -2.89 19.62 0.31
C PHE A 21 -1.62 20.45 0.50
N GLU A 22 -1.23 21.27 -0.48
CA GLU A 22 -0.03 22.12 -0.40
C GLU A 22 -0.08 23.03 0.84
N LYS A 23 -1.17 23.78 1.03
CA LYS A 23 -1.34 24.66 2.21
C LYS A 23 -1.26 23.90 3.54
N LYS A 24 -1.90 22.73 3.63
CA LYS A 24 -1.88 21.92 4.86
C LYS A 24 -0.55 21.23 5.07
N TRP A 25 0.12 20.83 4.00
CA TRP A 25 1.43 20.23 4.04
C TRP A 25 2.43 21.22 4.64
N ASP A 26 2.46 22.47 4.16
CA ASP A 26 3.34 23.50 4.73
C ASP A 26 3.09 23.73 6.22
N THR A 27 1.81 23.71 6.64
CA THR A 27 1.44 23.81 8.05
C THR A 27 1.95 22.61 8.86
N LEU A 28 1.84 21.40 8.30
CA LEU A 28 2.32 20.18 8.91
C LEU A 28 3.85 20.15 9.01
N VAL A 29 4.56 20.62 7.99
CA VAL A 29 6.03 20.74 8.01
C VAL A 29 6.49 21.68 9.12
N LYS A 30 5.81 22.82 9.29
CA LYS A 30 6.09 23.76 10.39
C LYS A 30 5.88 23.09 11.74
N ALA A 31 4.72 22.47 11.96
CA ALA A 31 4.42 21.75 13.20
C ALA A 31 5.39 20.60 13.49
N PHE A 32 5.78 19.84 12.45
CA PHE A 32 6.77 18.77 12.54
C PHE A 32 8.12 19.32 13.00
N ASN A 33 8.60 20.40 12.39
CA ASN A 33 9.87 21.02 12.75
C ASN A 33 9.84 21.63 14.17
N ASP A 34 8.74 22.25 14.57
CA ASP A 34 8.58 22.82 15.91
C ASP A 34 8.58 21.72 16.99
N LEU A 35 7.91 20.61 16.72
CA LEU A 35 7.93 19.43 17.60
C LEU A 35 9.32 18.80 17.66
N ASP A 36 9.99 18.62 16.53
CA ASP A 36 11.36 18.09 16.43
C ASP A 36 12.36 18.99 17.18
N ARG A 37 12.18 20.32 17.16
CA ARG A 37 13.02 21.27 17.90
C ARG A 37 12.82 21.23 19.41
N THR A 38 11.61 20.97 19.87
CA THR A 38 11.26 21.02 21.30
C THR A 38 11.47 19.69 22.00
N THR A 39 11.31 18.57 21.30
CA THR A 39 11.32 17.22 21.89
C THR A 39 12.49 16.35 21.44
N ASP A 40 13.22 16.75 20.39
CA ASP A 40 14.26 15.94 19.75
C ASP A 40 13.82 14.49 19.42
N ALA A 41 12.52 14.29 19.21
CA ALA A 41 11.95 12.98 18.97
C ALA A 41 12.36 12.43 17.59
N THR A 42 12.67 11.13 17.55
CA THR A 42 12.98 10.41 16.31
C THR A 42 11.69 10.19 15.50
N MET A 43 11.47 11.06 14.51
CA MET A 43 10.28 11.03 13.66
C MET A 43 10.62 10.97 12.17
N VAL A 44 9.75 10.33 11.38
CA VAL A 44 9.76 10.35 9.92
C VAL A 44 8.33 10.62 9.43
N LEU A 45 8.18 11.62 8.55
CA LEU A 45 6.93 11.95 7.90
C LEU A 45 7.04 11.62 6.41
N MET A 46 6.10 10.82 5.89
CA MET A 46 6.03 10.44 4.47
C MET A 46 4.63 10.73 3.94
N ALA A 47 4.54 11.32 2.75
CA ALA A 47 3.28 11.59 2.08
C ALA A 47 3.41 11.39 0.57
N ALA A 48 2.49 10.62 0.00
CA ALA A 48 2.33 10.48 -1.44
C ALA A 48 1.19 11.41 -1.90
N PRO A 49 1.48 12.50 -2.62
CA PRO A 49 0.46 13.42 -3.08
C PRO A 49 -0.55 12.72 -4.00
N PRO A 50 -1.85 13.05 -3.92
CA PRO A 50 -2.88 12.42 -4.75
C PRO A 50 -2.88 12.89 -6.22
N HIS A 51 -1.88 13.68 -6.66
CA HIS A 51 -1.88 14.33 -7.97
C HIS A 51 -1.44 13.39 -9.08
N PRO A 52 -2.16 13.29 -10.21
CA PRO A 52 -1.84 12.40 -11.35
C PRO A 52 -0.43 12.61 -11.93
N HIS A 53 0.08 13.84 -11.91
CA HIS A 53 1.36 14.21 -12.52
C HIS A 53 2.57 14.15 -11.57
N THR A 54 2.36 14.11 -10.26
CA THR A 54 3.47 14.12 -9.29
C THR A 54 3.64 12.72 -8.70
N ARG A 55 4.65 11.99 -9.17
CA ARG A 55 5.09 10.70 -8.59
C ARG A 55 6.09 10.87 -7.44
N GLN A 56 6.43 12.10 -7.09
CA GLN A 56 7.44 12.37 -6.07
C GLN A 56 6.85 12.13 -4.68
N LEU A 57 7.49 11.22 -3.95
CA LEU A 57 7.22 10.97 -2.55
C LEU A 57 7.80 12.11 -1.71
N LEU A 58 6.94 12.81 -0.97
CA LEU A 58 7.37 13.80 0.01
C LEU A 58 7.80 13.05 1.27
N SER A 59 9.00 13.34 1.77
CA SER A 59 9.51 12.71 2.98
C SER A 59 10.38 13.69 3.75
N LEU A 60 10.14 13.75 5.06
CA LEU A 60 10.90 14.53 6.03
C LEU A 60 11.33 13.62 7.16
N SER A 61 12.58 13.75 7.58
CA SER A 61 13.15 13.05 8.73
C SER A 61 13.52 14.08 9.80
N SER A 62 13.33 13.73 11.07
CA SER A 62 13.72 14.53 12.24
C SER A 62 15.23 14.87 12.28
N ARG A 63 15.61 15.86 13.10
CA ARG A 63 17.00 16.24 13.35
C ARG A 63 17.81 15.09 13.91
N GLY A 64 17.26 14.30 14.82
CA GLY A 64 17.92 13.12 15.39
C GLY A 64 18.40 12.15 14.31
N ILE A 65 17.51 11.81 13.37
CA ILE A 65 17.86 10.92 12.24
C ILE A 65 18.91 11.58 11.33
N ARG A 66 18.78 12.88 11.05
CA ARG A 66 19.76 13.60 10.21
C ARG A 66 21.14 13.67 10.86
N ARG A 67 21.22 13.79 12.19
CA ARG A 67 22.50 13.74 12.93
C ARG A 67 23.12 12.35 12.86
N LEU A 68 22.32 11.30 13.09
CA LEU A 68 22.80 9.91 13.00
C LEU A 68 23.21 9.52 11.57
N ALA A 69 22.54 10.08 10.57
CA ALA A 69 22.88 9.93 9.17
C ALA A 69 24.12 10.75 8.74
N HIS A 70 24.69 11.59 9.61
CA HIS A 70 25.82 12.44 9.28
C HIS A 70 27.14 11.62 9.28
N PRO A 71 27.80 11.45 8.12
CA PRO A 71 28.94 10.53 8.00
C PRO A 71 30.13 10.90 8.89
N VAL A 72 30.32 12.20 9.16
CA VAL A 72 31.44 12.71 9.96
C VAL A 72 31.20 12.55 11.46
N LEU A 73 29.95 12.60 11.91
CA LEU A 73 29.63 12.54 13.35
C LEU A 73 29.42 11.09 13.80
N HIS A 74 28.84 10.26 12.92
CA HIS A 74 28.51 8.87 13.24
C HIS A 74 28.80 7.94 12.04
N PRO A 75 30.06 7.67 11.71
CA PRO A 75 30.44 6.89 10.52
C PRO A 75 29.84 5.47 10.50
N GLN A 76 29.73 4.82 11.66
CA GLN A 76 29.16 3.46 11.77
C GLN A 76 27.63 3.45 11.68
N SER A 77 26.96 4.47 12.23
CA SER A 77 25.49 4.54 12.27
C SER A 77 24.89 5.24 11.04
N ALA A 78 25.68 6.03 10.31
CA ALA A 78 25.20 6.78 9.14
C ALA A 78 24.73 5.85 8.02
N SER A 79 25.48 4.78 7.76
CA SER A 79 25.13 3.78 6.75
C SER A 79 23.84 3.04 7.10
N SER A 80 23.67 2.61 8.36
CA SER A 80 22.47 1.88 8.77
C SER A 80 21.25 2.79 8.81
N ALA A 81 21.35 3.99 9.40
CA ALA A 81 20.24 4.93 9.49
C ALA A 81 19.72 5.34 8.10
N HIS A 82 20.63 5.62 7.16
CA HIS A 82 20.27 5.92 5.78
C HIS A 82 19.59 4.73 5.08
N THR A 83 20.13 3.51 5.28
CA THR A 83 19.56 2.29 4.71
C THR A 83 18.15 2.03 5.23
N HIS A 84 17.92 2.13 6.54
CA HIS A 84 16.59 1.93 7.14
C HIS A 84 15.57 2.95 6.64
N VAL A 85 15.95 4.24 6.56
CA VAL A 85 15.07 5.29 6.02
C VAL A 85 14.73 5.04 4.55
N ASN A 86 15.69 4.59 3.75
CA ASN A 86 15.45 4.30 2.34
C ASN A 86 14.56 3.06 2.14
N THR A 87 14.72 2.02 2.96
CA THR A 87 13.82 0.86 2.95
C THR A 87 12.38 1.25 3.31
N MET A 88 12.21 2.13 4.31
CA MET A 88 10.89 2.69 4.64
C MET A 88 10.31 3.51 3.48
N ARG A 89 11.12 4.33 2.82
CA ARG A 89 10.66 5.11 1.65
C ARG A 89 10.25 4.21 0.48
N ALA A 90 11.01 3.16 0.21
CA ALA A 90 10.74 2.22 -0.87
C ALA A 90 9.44 1.43 -0.62
N SER A 91 9.25 0.91 0.60
CA SER A 91 8.01 0.22 0.98
C SER A 91 6.80 1.15 0.92
N PHE A 92 6.92 2.38 1.43
CA PHE A 92 5.86 3.37 1.34
C PHE A 92 5.52 3.77 -0.11
N ALA A 93 6.52 3.93 -0.98
CA ALA A 93 6.31 4.21 -2.39
C ALA A 93 5.53 3.09 -3.11
N ARG A 94 5.77 1.83 -2.75
CA ARG A 94 5.00 0.68 -3.25
C ARG A 94 3.54 0.74 -2.78
N LEU A 95 3.31 1.01 -1.49
CA LEU A 95 1.96 1.18 -0.94
C LEU A 95 1.20 2.33 -1.61
N ALA A 96 1.87 3.47 -1.81
CA ALA A 96 1.30 4.62 -2.51
C ALA A 96 0.93 4.28 -3.97
N SER A 97 1.76 3.51 -4.66
CA SER A 97 1.50 3.07 -6.03
C SER A 97 0.31 2.11 -6.09
N TYR A 98 0.22 1.17 -5.15
CA TYR A 98 -0.92 0.28 -5.00
C TYR A 98 -2.22 1.06 -4.80
N HIS A 99 -2.25 1.98 -3.83
CA HIS A 99 -3.42 2.81 -3.55
C HIS A 99 -3.83 3.69 -4.74
N ARG A 100 -2.89 4.11 -5.57
CA ARG A 100 -3.19 4.88 -6.78
C ARG A 100 -3.88 4.02 -7.84
N ASN A 101 -3.41 2.80 -8.02
CA ASN A 101 -3.94 1.85 -9.00
C ASN A 101 -5.32 1.32 -8.59
N THR A 102 -5.60 1.19 -7.29
CA THR A 102 -6.94 0.84 -6.80
C THR A 102 -7.92 2.00 -6.92
N ARG A 103 -7.44 3.25 -6.78
CA ARG A 103 -8.29 4.44 -6.89
C ARG A 103 -8.72 4.78 -8.33
N SER A 104 -8.00 4.29 -9.34
CA SER A 104 -8.47 4.33 -10.73
C SER A 104 -9.57 3.31 -11.04
N VAL A 105 -9.97 2.48 -10.06
CA VAL A 105 -11.12 1.56 -10.14
C VAL A 105 -12.37 2.20 -9.51
N SER A 106 -12.48 3.53 -9.52
CA SER A 106 -13.82 4.12 -9.53
C SER A 106 -14.33 3.94 -10.94
N LEU A 107 -15.30 3.04 -11.10
CA LEU A 107 -16.09 2.92 -12.32
C LEU A 107 -16.36 4.35 -12.84
N PRO A 108 -16.09 4.65 -14.13
CA PRO A 108 -16.60 5.89 -14.70
C PRO A 108 -18.14 5.92 -14.48
N PRO A 109 -18.76 7.12 -14.41
CA PRO A 109 -20.20 7.28 -14.16
C PRO A 109 -21.03 6.87 -15.40
N LEU A 110 -20.70 5.74 -16.02
CA LEU A 110 -21.44 5.17 -17.14
C LEU A 110 -22.80 4.66 -16.68
N VAL A 111 -22.90 4.12 -15.45
CA VAL A 111 -24.19 3.67 -14.90
C VAL A 111 -25.15 4.85 -14.70
N GLU A 112 -24.65 5.97 -14.18
CA GLU A 112 -25.44 7.20 -13.98
C GLU A 112 -25.80 7.85 -15.34
N ARG A 113 -24.89 7.78 -16.33
CA ARG A 113 -25.18 8.22 -17.70
C ARG A 113 -26.24 7.38 -18.40
N ILE A 114 -26.34 6.07 -18.13
CA ILE A 114 -27.36 5.19 -18.75
C ILE A 114 -28.77 5.58 -18.31
N GLU A 115 -28.95 6.11 -17.10
CA GLU A 115 -30.25 6.57 -16.59
C GLU A 115 -30.69 7.90 -17.23
N GLU A 116 -29.76 8.73 -17.70
CA GLU A 116 -30.04 10.04 -18.31
C GLU A 116 -30.20 10.00 -19.84
N VAL A 117 -30.02 8.84 -20.51
CA VAL A 117 -30.09 8.76 -21.98
C VAL A 117 -31.54 8.83 -22.48
N GLN A 118 -31.86 9.87 -23.24
CA GLN A 118 -33.14 10.03 -23.95
C GLN A 118 -32.98 9.69 -25.44
N GLY A 119 -33.02 8.39 -25.78
CA GLY A 119 -33.03 7.93 -27.18
C GLY A 119 -32.50 6.51 -27.35
N GLU A 120 -33.12 5.70 -28.23
CA GLU A 120 -32.71 4.30 -28.45
C GLU A 120 -31.28 4.15 -29.01
N GLU A 121 -30.84 5.05 -29.89
CA GLU A 121 -29.49 4.98 -30.48
C GLU A 121 -28.40 5.32 -29.46
N GLU A 122 -28.62 6.35 -28.64
CA GLU A 122 -27.70 6.70 -27.56
C GLU A 122 -27.69 5.61 -26.47
N LEU A 123 -28.83 4.97 -26.20
CA LEU A 123 -28.94 3.87 -25.24
C LEU A 123 -28.17 2.64 -25.74
N ARG A 124 -28.28 2.32 -27.04
CA ARG A 124 -27.49 1.25 -27.68
C ARG A 124 -25.99 1.56 -27.62
N GLY A 125 -25.59 2.81 -27.88
CA GLY A 125 -24.21 3.26 -27.74
C GLY A 125 -23.68 3.14 -26.31
N ALA A 126 -24.49 3.54 -25.32
CA ALA A 126 -24.13 3.43 -23.90
C ALA A 126 -24.04 1.97 -23.43
N LEU A 127 -24.96 1.10 -23.88
CA LEU A 127 -24.92 -0.35 -23.61
C LEU A 127 -23.71 -1.03 -24.23
N GLN A 128 -23.34 -0.66 -25.47
CA GLN A 128 -22.16 -1.20 -26.12
C GLN A 128 -20.86 -0.75 -25.43
N ALA A 129 -20.81 0.51 -24.97
CA ALA A 129 -19.71 1.00 -24.14
C ALA A 129 -19.65 0.30 -22.76
N ALA A 130 -20.81 0.03 -22.15
CA ALA A 130 -20.89 -0.71 -20.88
C ALA A 130 -20.42 -2.16 -21.03
N LEU A 131 -20.80 -2.83 -22.12
CA LEU A 131 -20.32 -4.18 -22.46
C LEU A 131 -18.80 -4.20 -22.69
N GLY A 132 -18.27 -3.20 -23.41
CA GLY A 132 -16.81 -3.04 -23.57
C GLY A 132 -16.09 -2.79 -22.23
N SER A 133 -16.70 -2.02 -21.32
CA SER A 133 -16.17 -1.79 -19.98
C SER A 133 -16.20 -3.07 -19.12
N LEU A 134 -17.21 -3.93 -19.29
CA LEU A 134 -17.33 -5.20 -18.58
C LEU A 134 -16.26 -6.21 -19.05
N ASP A 135 -15.98 -6.26 -20.35
CA ASP A 135 -14.91 -7.08 -20.89
C ASP A 135 -13.52 -6.59 -20.44
N ALA A 136 -13.31 -5.27 -20.41
CA ALA A 136 -12.11 -4.68 -19.81
C ALA A 136 -11.97 -5.05 -18.32
N MET A 137 -13.06 -5.04 -17.54
CA MET A 137 -13.02 -5.49 -16.14
C MET A 137 -12.69 -6.98 -16.01
N ARG A 138 -13.22 -7.82 -16.90
CA ARG A 138 -12.92 -9.26 -16.93
C ARG A 138 -11.44 -9.52 -17.16
N THR A 139 -10.84 -8.85 -18.14
CA THR A 139 -9.39 -8.99 -18.42
C THR A 139 -8.54 -8.52 -17.23
N MET A 140 -8.92 -7.42 -16.58
CA MET A 140 -8.23 -6.94 -15.37
C MET A 140 -8.38 -7.89 -14.18
N TYR A 141 -9.55 -8.54 -14.02
CA TYR A 141 -9.76 -9.55 -13.00
C TYR A 141 -8.87 -10.78 -13.23
N MET A 142 -8.79 -11.26 -14.46
CA MET A 142 -7.91 -12.37 -14.83
C MET A 142 -6.44 -12.04 -14.53
N GLN A 143 -5.98 -10.84 -14.90
CA GLN A 143 -4.62 -10.38 -14.59
C GLN A 143 -4.36 -10.21 -13.08
N ARG A 144 -5.39 -9.85 -12.30
CA ARG A 144 -5.29 -9.78 -10.85
C ARG A 144 -5.19 -11.17 -10.24
N GLU A 145 -6.00 -12.11 -10.72
CA GLU A 145 -5.99 -13.49 -10.24
C GLU A 145 -4.67 -14.18 -10.58
N GLU A 146 -4.11 -13.94 -11.76
CA GLU A 146 -2.80 -14.44 -12.15
C GLU A 146 -1.68 -13.90 -11.26
N ARG A 147 -1.69 -12.59 -10.99
CA ARG A 147 -0.74 -11.99 -10.02
C ARG A 147 -0.93 -12.53 -8.61
N TRP A 148 -2.16 -12.75 -8.18
CA TRP A 148 -2.44 -13.36 -6.89
C TRP A 148 -1.86 -14.78 -6.82
N ARG A 149 -2.11 -15.62 -7.84
CA ARG A 149 -1.55 -16.98 -7.91
C ARG A 149 -0.02 -16.94 -7.82
N GLU A 150 0.61 -16.03 -8.55
CA GLU A 150 2.06 -15.85 -8.51
C GLU A 150 2.57 -15.39 -7.13
N GLU A 151 1.88 -14.45 -6.49
CA GLU A 151 2.21 -13.99 -5.14
C GLU A 151 2.03 -15.10 -4.09
N THR A 152 0.96 -15.89 -4.17
CA THR A 152 0.76 -17.04 -3.28
C THR A 152 1.82 -18.12 -3.49
N ARG A 153 2.26 -18.34 -4.74
CA ARG A 153 3.35 -19.26 -5.04
C ARG A 153 4.67 -18.77 -4.44
N ARG A 154 5.01 -17.50 -4.61
CA ARG A 154 6.21 -16.89 -4.04
C ARG A 154 6.21 -16.94 -2.51
N LEU A 155 5.07 -16.65 -1.87
CA LEU A 155 4.94 -16.76 -0.41
C LEU A 155 5.16 -18.19 0.09
N ALA A 156 4.70 -19.20 -0.65
CA ALA A 156 4.96 -20.60 -0.33
C ALA A 156 6.46 -20.94 -0.46
N GLU A 157 7.10 -20.49 -1.54
CA GLU A 157 8.54 -20.67 -1.77
C GLU A 157 9.39 -19.97 -0.69
N ASP A 158 9.05 -18.74 -0.35
CA ASP A 158 9.69 -17.96 0.72
C ASP A 158 9.50 -18.63 2.08
N GLY A 159 8.29 -19.16 2.37
CA GLY A 159 8.01 -19.93 3.57
C GLY A 159 8.90 -21.17 3.71
N MET A 160 9.06 -21.95 2.63
CA MET A 160 9.97 -23.11 2.59
C MET A 160 11.45 -22.70 2.69
N SER A 161 11.83 -21.55 2.14
CA SER A 161 13.19 -21.02 2.23
C SER A 161 13.54 -20.58 3.65
N VAL A 162 12.64 -19.84 4.30
CA VAL A 162 12.76 -19.42 5.70
C VAL A 162 12.77 -20.63 6.63
N GLN A 163 11.89 -21.62 6.40
CA GLN A 163 11.87 -22.85 7.19
C GLN A 163 13.20 -23.62 7.08
N ARG A 164 13.80 -23.68 5.88
CA ARG A 164 15.13 -24.29 5.68
C ARG A 164 16.24 -23.50 6.37
N MET A 165 16.23 -22.16 6.31
CA MET A 165 17.20 -21.33 7.03
C MET A 165 17.04 -21.44 8.55
N MET A 166 15.80 -21.49 9.06
CA MET A 166 15.53 -21.72 10.48
C MET A 166 16.02 -23.11 10.91
N ALA A 167 15.77 -24.16 10.12
CA ALA A 167 16.27 -25.50 10.41
C ALA A 167 17.82 -25.55 10.44
N GLN A 168 18.49 -24.84 9.54
CA GLN A 168 19.96 -24.77 9.48
C GLN A 168 20.57 -23.94 10.63
N THR A 169 19.88 -22.90 11.09
CA THR A 169 20.38 -22.01 12.15
C THR A 169 20.05 -22.48 13.57
N LEU A 170 18.92 -23.15 13.77
CA LEU A 170 18.51 -23.68 15.08
C LEU A 170 18.99 -25.12 15.34
N GLY A 171 19.45 -25.82 14.30
CA GLY A 171 19.81 -27.24 14.41
C GLY A 171 18.57 -28.12 14.60
N GLU A 172 18.64 -29.33 14.06
CA GLU A 172 17.58 -30.33 13.98
C GLU A 172 17.15 -30.88 15.36
N ARG A 173 16.49 -30.06 16.19
CA ARG A 173 16.01 -30.47 17.52
C ARG A 173 14.69 -29.84 17.97
N GLY A 174 13.97 -29.16 17.07
CA GLY A 174 12.76 -28.40 17.40
C GLY A 174 11.43 -28.94 16.84
N TYR A 175 11.40 -30.13 16.22
CA TYR A 175 10.16 -30.71 15.66
C TYR A 175 9.69 -31.92 16.46
N ALA A 176 9.46 -31.74 17.74
CA ALA A 176 8.64 -32.65 18.51
C ALA A 176 7.91 -31.80 19.54
N TYR A 177 6.76 -31.24 19.18
CA TYR A 177 5.59 -31.14 20.05
C TYR A 177 4.40 -30.58 19.27
N ARG A 178 3.26 -31.23 19.48
CA ARG A 178 1.91 -30.88 19.02
C ARG A 178 1.44 -31.49 17.70
N HIS A 179 1.38 -32.82 17.66
CA HIS A 179 0.14 -33.44 17.20
C HIS A 179 -0.52 -34.10 18.40
N GLY A 180 -1.76 -33.69 18.67
CA GLY A 180 -2.55 -34.08 19.82
C GLY A 180 -2.80 -35.58 19.84
N ASN A 181 -2.72 -36.09 21.06
CA ASN A 181 -3.16 -37.38 21.54
C ASN A 181 -4.70 -37.45 21.38
N ASP A 182 -5.19 -38.33 20.52
CA ASP A 182 -6.60 -38.76 20.51
C ASP A 182 -6.64 -40.28 20.29
N ASN A 183 -6.68 -40.97 21.42
CA ASN A 183 -7.36 -42.24 21.72
C ASN A 183 -7.16 -43.44 20.80
N ASP A 184 -6.30 -44.36 21.28
CA ASP A 184 -6.61 -45.79 21.26
C ASP A 184 -7.92 -46.05 22.04
N ASN A 185 -8.91 -46.69 21.43
CA ASN A 185 -9.45 -47.95 21.97
C ASN A 185 -10.42 -48.68 21.01
N ASP A 186 -10.33 -50.01 21.07
CA ASP A 186 -11.29 -51.04 20.65
C ASP A 186 -11.48 -51.34 19.16
N ASN A 187 -10.71 -52.33 18.66
CA ASN A 187 -11.30 -53.62 18.30
C ASN A 187 -10.22 -54.70 18.09
N SER A 188 -10.08 -55.63 19.04
CA SER A 188 -9.45 -56.93 18.79
C SER A 188 -10.55 -57.99 18.70
N ALA A 189 -10.59 -58.69 17.57
CA ALA A 189 -11.16 -60.01 17.41
C ALA A 189 -10.01 -61.02 17.37
#